data_AF-A0A085NG97-F1
#
_entry.id   AF-A0A085NG97-F1
#
_cell.length_a   1.000
_cell.length_b   1.000
_cell.length_c   1.000
_cell.angle_alpha   90.00
_cell.angle_beta   90.00
_cell.angle_gamma   90.00
#
_symmetry.space_group_name_H-M   'P 1'
#
loop_
_entity.id
_entity.type
_entity.pdbx_description
1 polymer ?
#
loop_
_entity_poly.entity_id
_entity_poly.type
_entity_poly.pdbx_seq_one_letter_code
_entity_poly.pdbx_strand_id
1 'polypeptide(L)'
;MTNEDLLNCDVQNAGIDDSEEDEEDSSGDRVKAFSLKELGELLSAAEALKEKAMNADPDVGRSMQFGREVDSAVLVYKRMYEAKAKSGSTQTTLFSFFQKTE
;
A
#
# COMPACT_ATOMS: atom_id res chain seq x y z
N MET A 1 42.53 4.74 -4.13
CA MET A 1 41.29 5.15 -3.45
C MET A 1 40.21 4.26 -4.00
N THR A 2 39.83 3.22 -3.27
CA THR A 2 38.80 2.27 -3.69
C THR A 2 37.50 2.62 -2.97
N ASN A 3 36.44 2.83 -3.73
CA ASN A 3 35.11 3.22 -3.27
C ASN A 3 34.32 1.97 -2.87
N GLU A 4 34.67 1.37 -1.74
CA GLU A 4 34.00 0.16 -1.24
C GLU A 4 33.32 0.36 0.13
N ASP A 5 32.88 1.60 0.38
CA ASP A 5 32.32 2.03 1.68
C ASP A 5 30.87 2.56 1.59
N LEU A 6 30.03 1.96 0.74
CA LEU A 6 28.67 2.49 0.49
C LEU A 6 27.51 1.51 0.58
N LEU A 7 27.65 0.39 1.30
CA LEU A 7 26.52 -0.50 1.56
C LEU A 7 26.50 -0.97 3.02
N ASN A 8 26.33 -0.03 3.94
CA ASN A 8 25.80 -0.34 5.27
C ASN A 8 24.30 0.00 5.28
N CYS A 9 23.49 -0.92 4.75
CA CYS A 9 22.04 -0.84 4.86
C CYS A 9 21.61 -1.59 6.13
N ASP A 10 21.74 -0.94 7.28
CA ASP A 10 21.09 -1.39 8.51
C ASP A 10 19.57 -1.21 8.36
N VAL A 11 18.91 -2.20 7.75
CA VAL A 11 17.45 -2.35 7.78
C VAL A 11 17.07 -2.80 9.19
N GLN A 12 16.87 -1.83 10.07
CA GLN A 12 16.14 -2.04 11.32
C GLN A 12 14.66 -2.10 10.97
N ASN A 13 14.17 -3.30 10.65
CA ASN A 13 12.75 -3.61 10.57
C ASN A 13 12.17 -3.56 12.00
N ALA A 14 11.84 -2.36 12.47
CA ALA A 14 11.10 -2.18 13.70
C ALA A 14 9.76 -2.90 13.56
N GLY A 15 9.50 -3.83 14.48
CA GLY A 15 8.35 -4.72 14.46
C GLY A 15 7.05 -3.98 14.26
N ILE A 16 6.37 -4.31 13.16
CA ILE A 16 4.94 -4.11 13.02
C ILE A 16 4.32 -5.37 13.60
N ASP A 17 3.69 -5.21 14.77
CA ASP A 17 2.82 -6.21 15.39
C ASP A 17 1.61 -6.41 14.46
N ASP A 18 1.71 -7.43 13.60
CA ASP A 18 0.73 -7.86 12.61
C ASP A 18 -0.36 -8.72 13.29
N SER A 19 -1.08 -8.09 14.23
CA SER A 19 -2.25 -8.68 14.86
C SER A 19 -3.51 -8.10 14.23
N GLU A 20 -3.72 -8.36 12.93
CA GLU A 20 -5.05 -8.18 12.32
C GLU A 20 -5.75 -9.54 12.26
N GLU A 21 -6.62 -9.76 13.24
CA GLU A 21 -7.56 -10.88 13.28
C GLU A 21 -8.47 -10.81 12.04
N ASP A 22 -8.16 -11.67 11.06
CA ASP A 22 -8.97 -11.90 9.86
C ASP A 22 -10.21 -12.69 10.26
N GLU A 23 -11.24 -11.97 10.70
CA GLU A 23 -12.58 -12.52 10.92
C GLU A 23 -13.18 -12.91 9.55
N GLU A 24 -12.85 -14.13 9.09
CA GLU A 24 -13.48 -14.79 7.96
C GLU A 24 -14.96 -15.07 8.25
N ASP A 25 -15.82 -14.05 8.12
CA ASP A 25 -17.26 -14.29 8.10
C ASP A 25 -17.70 -14.72 6.70
N SER A 26 -17.71 -16.04 6.49
CA SER A 26 -18.71 -16.83 5.78
C SER A 26 -19.71 -16.16 4.81
N SER A 27 -19.98 -16.88 3.72
CA SER A 27 -21.19 -16.87 2.84
C SER A 27 -21.13 -16.17 1.46
N GLY A 28 -21.14 -17.01 0.42
CA GLY A 28 -21.84 -16.79 -0.85
C GLY A 28 -21.11 -16.05 -1.97
N ASP A 29 -20.40 -16.77 -2.84
CA ASP A 29 -19.95 -16.34 -4.19
C ASP A 29 -19.54 -14.86 -4.30
N ARG A 30 -18.71 -14.40 -3.35
CA ARG A 30 -18.18 -13.04 -3.31
C ARG A 30 -16.82 -13.12 -3.97
N VAL A 31 -16.63 -12.40 -5.08
CA VAL A 31 -15.29 -12.13 -5.63
C VAL A 31 -14.40 -11.73 -4.45
N LYS A 32 -13.32 -12.47 -4.20
CA LYS A 32 -12.41 -12.22 -3.07
C LYS A 32 -12.03 -10.73 -3.09
N ALA A 33 -12.44 -9.99 -2.07
CA ALA A 33 -12.10 -8.59 -1.93
C ALA A 33 -10.62 -8.47 -1.57
N PHE A 34 -9.92 -7.48 -2.10
CA PHE A 34 -8.53 -7.24 -1.75
C PHE A 34 -8.37 -6.89 -0.26
N SER A 35 -7.36 -7.48 0.38
CA SER A 35 -6.88 -7.05 1.70
C SER A 35 -6.12 -5.72 1.58
N LEU A 36 -5.94 -5.02 2.71
CA LEU A 36 -5.17 -3.77 2.72
C LEU A 36 -3.70 -4.03 2.37
N LYS A 37 -3.15 -5.16 2.83
CA LYS A 37 -1.81 -5.65 2.51
C LYS A 37 -1.65 -5.94 1.03
N GLU A 38 -2.57 -6.70 0.42
CA GLU A 38 -2.54 -7.00 -1.02
C GLU A 38 -2.56 -5.72 -1.87
N LEU A 39 -3.36 -4.71 -1.49
CA LEU A 39 -3.38 -3.42 -2.16
C LEU A 39 -2.08 -2.64 -1.98
N GLY A 40 -1.49 -2.65 -0.78
CA GLY A 40 -0.21 -2.00 -0.51
C GLY A 40 0.95 -2.62 -1.30
N GLU A 41 1.00 -3.96 -1.37
CA GLU A 41 1.98 -4.69 -2.16
C GLU A 41 1.85 -4.39 -3.66
N LEU A 42 0.62 -4.39 -4.19
CA LEU A 42 0.35 -4.04 -5.59
C LEU A 42 0.82 -2.62 -5.94
N LEU A 43 0.52 -1.63 -5.08
CA LEU A 43 0.94 -0.24 -5.32
C LEU A 43 2.47 -0.10 -5.23
N SER A 44 3.11 -0.80 -4.30
CA SER A 44 4.58 -0.81 -4.16
C SER A 44 5.26 -1.45 -5.37
N ALA A 45 4.71 -2.56 -5.88
CA ALA A 45 5.21 -3.21 -7.10
C ALA A 45 5.08 -2.32 -8.34
N ALA A 46 4.01 -1.53 -8.43
CA ALA A 46 3.82 -0.56 -9.50
C ALA A 46 4.89 0.55 -9.47
N GLU A 47 5.22 1.09 -8.29
CA GLU A 47 6.30 2.06 -8.14
C GLU A 47 7.65 1.48 -8.55
N ALA A 48 7.99 0.27 -8.07
CA ALA A 48 9.23 -0.40 -8.44
C ALA A 48 9.33 -0.67 -9.95
N LEU A 49 8.20 -0.99 -10.60
CA LEU A 49 8.14 -1.21 -12.04
C LEU A 49 8.40 0.10 -12.83
N LYS A 50 7.82 1.22 -12.39
CA LYS A 50 8.07 2.54 -13.00
C LYS A 50 9.54 2.94 -12.86
N GLU A 51 10.11 2.77 -11.67
CA GLU A 51 11.53 3.05 -11.42
C GLU A 51 12.43 2.20 -12.31
N LYS A 52 12.14 0.90 -12.44
CA LYS A 52 12.89 -0.01 -13.31
C LYS A 52 12.85 0.44 -14.77
N ALA A 53 11.68 0.84 -15.28
CA ALA A 53 11.55 1.36 -16.63
C ALA A 53 12.34 2.67 -16.82
N MET A 54 12.27 3.59 -15.87
CA MET A 54 13.01 4.86 -15.90
C MET A 54 14.53 4.66 -15.93
N ASN A 55 15.03 3.66 -15.19
CA ASN A 55 16.46 3.38 -15.09
C ASN A 55 17.00 2.54 -16.27
N ALA A 56 16.18 1.66 -16.85
CA ALA A 56 16.60 0.72 -17.89
C ALA A 56 16.37 1.22 -19.32
N ASP A 57 15.36 2.07 -19.53
CA ASP A 57 15.01 2.56 -20.86
C ASP A 57 15.79 3.85 -21.20
N PRO A 58 16.67 3.84 -22.22
CA PRO A 58 17.40 5.04 -22.62
C PRO A 58 16.51 6.13 -23.25
N ASP A 59 15.29 5.78 -23.68
CA ASP A 59 14.31 6.74 -24.19
C ASP A 59 13.46 7.30 -23.03
N VAL A 60 13.81 8.53 -22.60
CA VAL A 60 13.13 9.24 -21.52
C VAL A 60 11.66 9.51 -21.85
N GLY A 61 11.31 9.76 -23.11
CA GLY A 61 9.93 10.02 -23.50
C GLY A 61 9.06 8.78 -23.31
N ARG A 62 9.58 7.63 -23.77
CA ARG A 62 8.90 6.34 -23.64
C ARG A 62 8.80 5.89 -22.18
N SER A 63 9.86 6.01 -21.39
CA SER A 63 9.84 5.61 -19.96
C SER A 63 8.88 6.46 -19.12
N MET A 64 8.82 7.76 -19.38
CA MET A 64 7.86 8.67 -18.75
C MET A 64 6.42 8.34 -19.13
N GLN A 65 6.16 8.02 -20.40
CA GLN A 65 4.83 7.62 -20.87
C GLN A 65 4.38 6.31 -20.20
N PHE A 66 5.26 5.32 -20.13
CA PHE A 66 5.02 4.09 -19.39
C PHE A 66 4.64 4.36 -17.92
N GLY A 67 5.37 5.25 -17.25
CA GLY A 67 5.06 5.63 -15.87
C GLY A 67 3.64 6.17 -15.68
N ARG A 68 3.20 7.07 -16.58
CA ARG A 68 1.83 7.63 -16.56
C ARG A 68 0.76 6.57 -16.81
N GLU A 69 1.02 5.61 -17.69
CA GLU A 69 0.10 4.52 -17.99
C GLU A 69 -0.04 3.57 -16.81
N VAL A 70 1.08 3.23 -16.14
CA VAL A 70 1.07 2.47 -14.89
C VAL A 70 0.26 3.20 -13.82
N ASP A 71 0.51 4.50 -13.61
CA ASP A 71 -0.24 5.33 -12.66
C ASP A 71 -1.75 5.33 -12.96
N SER A 72 -2.10 5.46 -14.24
CA SER A 72 -3.49 5.41 -14.68
C SER A 72 -4.13 4.04 -14.42
N ALA A 73 -3.40 2.95 -14.67
CA ALA A 73 -3.89 1.59 -14.46
C ALA A 73 -4.11 1.29 -12.98
N VAL A 74 -3.22 1.77 -12.09
CA VAL A 74 -3.30 1.48 -10.65
C VAL A 74 -4.24 2.41 -9.87
N LEU A 75 -4.75 3.48 -10.50
CA LEU A 75 -5.57 4.50 -9.86
C LEU A 75 -6.81 3.92 -9.14
N VAL A 76 -7.44 2.89 -9.70
CA VAL A 76 -8.60 2.22 -9.09
C VAL A 76 -8.21 1.55 -7.77
N TYR A 77 -7.09 0.82 -7.76
CA TYR A 77 -6.58 0.14 -6.58
C TYR A 77 -6.14 1.13 -5.50
N LYS A 78 -5.55 2.27 -5.90
CA LYS A 78 -5.21 3.35 -4.96
C LYS A 78 -6.45 3.88 -4.23
N ARG A 79 -7.56 4.11 -4.95
CA ARG A 79 -8.83 4.52 -4.34
C ARG A 79 -9.38 3.45 -3.40
N MET A 80 -9.27 2.17 -3.76
CA MET A 80 -9.67 1.06 -2.89
C MET A 80 -8.85 1.03 -1.59
N TYR A 81 -7.54 1.23 -1.69
CA TYR A 81 -6.64 1.30 -0.54
C TYR A 81 -7.02 2.46 0.39
N GLU A 82 -7.18 3.67 -0.15
CA GLU A 82 -7.56 4.85 0.63
C GLU A 82 -8.93 4.70 1.31
N ALA A 83 -9.91 4.09 0.62
CA ALA A 83 -11.22 3.83 1.20
C ALA A 83 -11.13 2.85 2.37
N LYS A 84 -10.43 1.72 2.18
CA LYS A 84 -10.28 0.67 3.20
C LYS A 84 -9.49 1.15 4.41
N ALA A 85 -8.41 1.91 4.19
CA ALA A 85 -7.61 2.52 5.26
C ALA A 85 -8.43 3.50 6.12
N LYS A 86 -9.34 4.28 5.50
CA LYS A 86 -10.23 5.20 6.21
C LYS A 86 -11.31 4.46 7.01
N SER A 87 -11.84 3.37 6.49
CA SER A 87 -12.85 2.55 7.18
C SER A 87 -12.34 1.97 8.50
N GLY A 88 -11.08 1.56 8.57
CA GLY A 88 -10.45 1.06 9.81
C GLY A 88 -10.20 2.14 10.88
N SER A 89 -10.21 3.42 10.50
CA SER A 89 -9.86 4.55 11.39
C SER A 89 -11.07 5.17 12.11
N THR A 90 -12.29 4.62 11.96
CA THR A 90 -13.51 5.22 12.52
C THR A 90 -13.66 4.94 14.02
N GLN A 91 -12.74 5.43 14.85
CA GLN A 91 -12.96 5.51 16.29
C GLN A 91 -13.82 6.75 16.58
N THR A 92 -15.13 6.55 16.74
CA THR A 92 -16.05 7.60 17.19
C THR A 92 -15.86 7.89 18.69
N THR A 93 -14.83 8.68 19.02
CA THR A 93 -14.50 9.08 20.40
C THR A 93 -15.57 9.98 21.05
N LEU A 94 -16.52 10.51 20.27
CA LEU A 94 -17.60 11.37 20.79
C LEU A 94 -18.74 10.60 21.45
N PHE A 95 -19.01 9.34 21.07
CA PHE A 95 -20.15 8.58 21.64
C PHE A 95 -19.84 7.92 22.98
N SER A 96 -18.57 7.67 23.31
CA SER A 96 -18.18 7.09 24.60
C SER A 96 -18.25 8.07 25.77
N PHE A 97 -18.27 9.39 25.51
CA PHE A 97 -18.40 10.41 26.56
C PHE A 97 -19.83 10.54 27.11
N PHE A 98 -20.86 10.23 26.31
CA PHE A 98 -22.26 10.39 26.72
C PHE A 98 -22.86 9.15 27.41
N GLN A 99 -22.20 7.99 27.36
CA GLN A 99 -22.69 6.77 28.03
C GLN A 99 -22.28 6.65 29.51
N LYS A 100 -21.53 7.60 30.06
CA LYS A 100 -20.98 7.50 31.42
C LYS A 100 -21.71 8.32 32.49
N THR A 101 -22.97 8.70 32.22
CA THR A 101 -23.84 9.36 33.19
C THR A 101 -25.17 8.63 33.29
N GLU A 102 -25.17 7.48 33.97
CA GLU A 102 -26.31 7.00 34.76
C GLU A 102 -25.80 6.15 35.93
#